data_AF-A0A452SIP2-F1
#
_entry.id   AF-A0A452SIP2-F1
#
_cell.length_a   1.000
_cell.length_b   1.000
_cell.length_c   1.000
_cell.angle_alpha   90.00
_cell.angle_beta   90.00
_cell.angle_gamma   90.00
#
_symmetry.space_group_name_H-M   'P 1'
#
loop_
_entity.id
_entity.type
_entity.pdbx_description
1 polymer ?
#
loop_
_entity_poly.entity_id
_entity_poly.type
_entity_poly.pdbx_seq_one_letter_code
_entity_poly.pdbx_strand_id
1 'polypeptide(L)'
;MALLPPWTCVLVACFSASLAGTSDVPDPYPPLWKMSAGQFSDYRVENGKYIIDPWVYNERMGMYKILVNKTASYFENIVANNDQNILWGLPLQHGWQYRTGRLADPLQRKGCGYESGDPLCISVDSWWADMNYFLSALPFLAAVDSGVMGISSDQVMLLPPPKDQTKFCLNVSSCLSSFPETMSKWNTFYQHLQDPSSSFEDLLKYLWAAHVSSLDYASRIFEDSFILFITTIENYHLVPLTSTPQKFFPLLTFSA
;
A
#
# COMPACT_ATOMS: atom_id res chain seq x y z
N MET A 1 39.22 -72.42 34.57
CA MET A 1 38.47 -73.20 33.57
C MET A 1 37.46 -72.28 32.89
N ALA A 2 37.37 -72.37 31.55
CA ALA A 2 36.30 -71.91 30.65
C ALA A 2 36.03 -70.38 30.56
N LEU A 3 36.34 -69.70 29.42
CA LEU A 3 35.57 -69.57 28.16
C LEU A 3 34.26 -68.76 28.38
N LEU A 4 33.99 -67.60 27.77
CA LEU A 4 33.75 -67.29 26.33
C LEU A 4 33.69 -65.75 26.06
N PRO A 5 33.62 -65.30 24.77
CA PRO A 5 34.04 -63.97 24.28
C PRO A 5 32.86 -63.09 23.76
N PRO A 6 32.92 -62.35 22.63
CA PRO A 6 33.16 -60.89 22.55
C PRO A 6 32.06 -60.09 21.80
N TRP A 7 32.05 -58.76 21.94
CA TRP A 7 31.44 -57.75 21.02
C TRP A 7 29.89 -57.81 20.91
N THR A 8 29.06 -56.76 20.85
CA THR A 8 29.12 -55.40 20.32
C THR A 8 28.03 -54.56 21.02
N CYS A 9 28.30 -53.31 21.40
CA CYS A 9 27.26 -52.34 21.76
C CYS A 9 26.61 -51.81 20.47
N VAL A 10 25.30 -52.02 20.30
CA VAL A 10 24.51 -51.36 19.26
C VAL A 10 23.92 -50.08 19.85
N LEU A 11 24.48 -48.93 19.49
CA LEU A 11 23.82 -47.63 19.64
C LEU A 11 23.28 -47.22 18.27
N VAL A 12 21.97 -47.36 18.08
CA VAL A 12 21.27 -46.81 16.92
C VAL A 12 21.16 -45.30 17.13
N ALA A 13 22.06 -44.55 16.49
CA ALA A 13 21.91 -43.12 16.33
C ALA A 13 20.92 -42.87 15.18
N CYS A 14 19.70 -42.44 15.51
CA CYS A 14 18.80 -41.83 14.52
C CYS A 14 19.41 -40.50 14.09
N PHE A 15 20.13 -40.49 12.97
CA PHE A 15 20.44 -39.25 12.26
C PHE A 15 19.17 -38.76 11.58
N SER A 16 18.42 -37.91 12.27
CA SER A 16 17.47 -37.02 11.60
C SER A 16 18.30 -36.03 10.79
N ALA A 17 18.46 -36.30 9.50
CA ALA A 17 18.88 -35.27 8.55
C ALA A 17 17.77 -34.23 8.52
N SER A 18 17.89 -33.18 9.34
CA SER A 18 17.12 -31.96 9.13
C SER A 18 17.56 -31.44 7.77
N LEU A 19 16.70 -31.64 6.76
CA LEU A 19 16.76 -30.91 5.52
C LEU A 19 16.73 -29.44 5.93
N ALA A 20 17.88 -28.78 5.89
CA ALA A 20 17.95 -27.34 5.97
C ALA A 20 17.34 -26.82 4.66
N GLY A 21 16.00 -26.87 4.59
CA GLY A 21 15.28 -25.95 3.73
C GLY A 21 15.73 -24.58 4.17
N THR A 22 16.27 -23.79 3.24
CA THR A 22 16.42 -22.37 3.42
C THR A 22 15.04 -21.88 3.84
N SER A 23 14.86 -21.63 5.13
CA SER A 23 13.74 -20.84 5.61
C SER A 23 13.96 -19.48 4.98
N ASP A 24 13.38 -19.27 3.80
CA ASP A 24 13.38 -17.99 3.12
C ASP A 24 12.84 -17.00 4.13
N VAL A 25 13.74 -16.19 4.69
CA VAL A 25 13.34 -15.06 5.53
C VAL A 25 12.38 -14.27 4.66
N PRO A 26 11.11 -14.08 5.08
CA PRO A 26 10.13 -13.38 4.28
C PRO A 26 10.72 -12.04 3.85
N ASP A 27 10.68 -11.73 2.55
CA ASP A 27 11.13 -10.44 2.05
C ASP A 27 10.37 -9.35 2.84
N PRO A 28 11.05 -8.46 3.59
CA PRO A 28 10.38 -7.46 4.43
C PRO A 28 9.59 -6.46 3.59
N TYR A 29 9.84 -6.41 2.28
CA TYR A 29 9.19 -5.50 1.37
C TYR A 29 7.84 -6.03 0.84
N PRO A 30 6.95 -5.11 0.42
CA PRO A 30 5.73 -5.49 -0.29
C PRO A 30 6.01 -6.35 -1.53
N PRO A 31 5.03 -7.16 -1.99
CA PRO A 31 5.13 -7.90 -3.23
C PRO A 31 5.56 -7.01 -4.40
N LEU A 32 6.47 -7.53 -5.23
CA LEU A 32 6.99 -6.86 -6.42
C LEU A 32 7.71 -5.52 -6.17
N TRP A 33 7.99 -5.13 -4.91
CA TRP A 33 8.66 -3.87 -4.56
C TRP A 33 9.93 -3.61 -5.38
N LYS A 34 10.78 -4.62 -5.53
CA LYS A 34 12.03 -4.52 -6.30
C LYS A 34 11.80 -4.24 -7.79
N MET A 35 10.72 -4.77 -8.36
CA MET A 35 10.36 -4.64 -9.78
C MET A 35 9.53 -3.38 -10.08
N SER A 36 8.87 -2.79 -9.08
CA SER A 36 8.15 -1.52 -9.24
C SER A 36 9.10 -0.35 -9.53
N ALA A 37 8.58 0.63 -10.28
CA ALA A 37 9.27 1.88 -10.62
C ALA A 37 9.91 2.52 -9.38
N GLY A 38 11.21 2.83 -9.47
CA GLY A 38 11.97 3.48 -8.39
C GLY A 38 12.14 4.98 -8.59
N GLN A 39 11.85 5.48 -9.79
CA GLN A 39 12.00 6.88 -10.21
C GLN A 39 11.01 7.21 -11.33
N PHE A 40 10.75 8.50 -11.56
CA PHE A 40 9.75 8.94 -12.55
C PHE A 40 10.06 8.48 -13.98
N SER A 41 11.33 8.45 -14.37
CA SER A 41 11.76 8.01 -15.71
C SER A 41 11.51 6.53 -16.00
N ASP A 42 11.15 5.73 -14.99
CA ASP A 42 10.74 4.34 -15.19
C ASP A 42 9.29 4.24 -15.71
N TYR A 43 8.50 5.30 -15.60
CA TYR A 43 7.17 5.38 -16.22
C TYR A 43 7.23 5.86 -17.66
N ARG A 44 6.19 5.53 -18.41
CA ARG A 44 6.00 6.09 -19.75
C ARG A 44 5.80 7.61 -19.68
N VAL A 45 6.25 8.29 -20.74
CA VAL A 45 6.11 9.74 -20.89
C VAL A 45 5.27 10.05 -22.11
N GLU A 46 4.21 10.83 -21.93
CA GLU A 46 3.34 11.31 -23.01
C GLU A 46 3.16 12.82 -22.88
N ASN A 47 3.41 13.57 -23.96
CA ASN A 47 3.31 15.04 -23.98
C ASN A 47 4.08 15.73 -22.83
N GLY A 48 5.26 15.19 -22.47
CA GLY A 48 6.10 15.73 -21.39
C GLY A 48 5.62 15.40 -19.97
N LYS A 49 4.62 14.52 -19.81
CA LYS A 49 4.09 14.08 -18.51
C LYS A 49 4.38 12.60 -18.27
N TYR A 50 4.75 12.26 -17.04
CA TYR A 50 4.81 10.88 -16.58
C TYR A 50 3.38 10.37 -16.41
N ILE A 51 3.04 9.32 -17.16
CA ILE A 51 1.72 8.69 -17.12
C ILE A 51 1.81 7.44 -16.25
N ILE A 52 0.99 7.41 -15.20
CA ILE A 52 0.95 6.30 -14.24
C ILE A 52 -0.46 5.74 -14.24
N ASP A 53 -0.62 4.44 -14.38
CA ASP A 53 -1.89 3.75 -14.20
C ASP A 53 -2.00 3.19 -12.78
N PRO A 54 -2.67 3.91 -11.86
CA PRO A 54 -2.84 3.42 -10.49
C PRO A 54 -3.76 2.20 -10.43
N TRP A 55 -4.40 1.77 -11.51
CA TRP A 55 -5.20 0.54 -11.55
C TRP A 55 -4.38 -0.68 -11.95
N VAL A 56 -3.06 -0.51 -12.10
CA VAL A 56 -2.09 -1.59 -12.18
C VAL A 56 -1.25 -1.62 -10.91
N TYR A 57 -1.17 -2.78 -10.26
CA TYR A 57 -0.55 -2.94 -8.94
C TYR A 57 0.91 -2.47 -8.89
N ASN A 58 1.73 -2.86 -9.85
CA ASN A 58 3.14 -2.51 -9.85
C ASN A 58 3.39 -1.00 -10.07
N GLU A 59 2.54 -0.34 -10.87
CA GLU A 59 2.57 1.10 -11.11
C GLU A 59 2.11 1.87 -9.87
N ARG A 60 1.00 1.47 -9.23
CA ARG A 60 0.59 2.05 -7.94
C ARG A 60 1.66 1.85 -6.86
N MET A 61 2.27 0.66 -6.78
CA MET A 61 3.37 0.39 -5.88
C MET A 61 4.59 1.27 -6.16
N GLY A 62 4.88 1.56 -7.43
CA GLY A 62 5.95 2.46 -7.83
C GLY A 62 5.73 3.90 -7.33
N MET A 63 4.49 4.37 -7.26
CA MET A 63 4.17 5.69 -6.68
C MET A 63 4.65 5.76 -5.22
N TYR A 64 4.33 4.74 -4.42
CA TYR A 64 4.78 4.65 -3.03
C TYR A 64 6.29 4.54 -2.91
N LYS A 65 6.93 3.75 -3.78
CA LYS A 65 8.38 3.58 -3.78
C LYS A 65 9.12 4.89 -4.06
N ILE A 66 8.67 5.63 -5.07
CA ILE A 66 9.21 6.95 -5.37
C ILE A 66 8.98 7.89 -4.19
N LEU A 67 7.78 7.91 -3.60
CA LEU A 67 7.47 8.75 -2.46
C LEU A 67 8.39 8.48 -1.26
N VAL A 68 8.55 7.23 -0.86
CA VAL A 68 9.42 6.81 0.26
C VAL A 68 10.89 7.14 -0.05
N ASN A 69 11.34 6.96 -1.28
CA ASN A 69 12.72 7.27 -1.67
C ASN A 69 13.00 8.78 -1.72
N LYS A 70 12.08 9.56 -2.30
CA LYS A 70 12.21 11.02 -2.44
C LYS A 70 12.11 11.74 -1.10
N THR A 71 11.42 11.15 -0.13
CA THR A 71 11.31 11.71 1.21
C THR A 71 12.45 11.30 2.15
N ALA A 72 13.26 10.31 1.78
CA ALA A 72 14.28 9.71 2.66
C ALA A 72 15.24 10.74 3.27
N SER A 73 15.74 11.68 2.48
CA SER A 73 16.70 12.70 2.95
C SER A 73 16.13 13.61 4.02
N TYR A 74 14.82 13.83 4.03
CA TYR A 74 14.16 14.67 5.04
C TYR A 74 14.02 13.93 6.39
N PHE A 75 14.14 12.60 6.39
CA PHE A 75 14.08 11.79 7.60
C PHE A 75 15.45 11.47 8.21
N GLU A 76 16.56 11.79 7.54
CA GLU A 76 17.93 11.40 7.98
C GLU A 76 18.29 11.89 9.39
N ASN A 77 17.76 13.03 9.83
CA ASN A 77 18.00 13.57 11.17
C ASN A 77 16.98 13.09 12.22
N ILE A 78 15.95 12.34 11.81
CA ILE A 78 14.82 11.95 12.65
C ILE A 78 14.84 10.45 12.93
N VAL A 79 15.26 9.64 11.95
CA VAL A 79 15.27 8.18 12.04
C VAL A 79 16.61 7.60 11.58
N ALA A 80 16.93 6.38 12.01
CA ALA A 80 18.25 5.79 11.78
C ALA A 80 18.49 5.35 10.32
N ASN A 81 17.44 4.97 9.60
CA ASN A 81 17.49 4.57 8.20
C ASN A 81 16.10 4.74 7.55
N ASN A 82 16.05 4.69 6.21
CA ASN A 82 14.80 4.91 5.50
C ASN A 82 13.74 3.83 5.76
N ASP A 83 14.08 2.64 6.30
CA ASP A 83 13.07 1.64 6.67
C ASP A 83 12.17 2.11 7.83
N GLN A 84 12.57 3.16 8.55
CA GLN A 84 11.79 3.83 9.59
C GLN A 84 11.00 5.05 9.09
N ASN A 85 11.00 5.32 7.78
CA ASN A 85 10.19 6.38 7.18
C ASN A 85 8.71 6.10 7.41
N ILE A 86 8.01 7.02 8.06
CA ILE A 86 6.60 6.86 8.46
C ILE A 86 5.64 6.67 7.27
N LEU A 87 6.08 6.96 6.04
CA LEU A 87 5.30 6.73 4.82
C LEU A 87 5.26 5.25 4.40
N TRP A 88 6.06 4.36 5.00
CA TRP A 88 6.04 2.91 4.72
C TRP A 88 4.69 2.24 5.00
N GLY A 89 3.85 2.81 5.87
CA GLY A 89 2.51 2.29 6.12
C GLY A 89 1.68 2.15 4.83
N LEU A 90 1.85 3.08 3.88
CA LEU A 90 1.11 3.10 2.62
C LEU A 90 1.45 1.89 1.70
N PRO A 91 2.71 1.65 1.29
CA PRO A 91 3.06 0.50 0.46
C PRO A 91 2.89 -0.85 1.19
N LEU A 92 3.10 -0.91 2.51
CA LEU A 92 2.88 -2.14 3.29
C LEU A 92 1.41 -2.54 3.29
N GLN A 93 0.50 -1.59 3.52
CA GLN A 93 -0.94 -1.82 3.42
C GLN A 93 -1.34 -2.25 2.00
N HIS A 94 -0.82 -1.58 0.96
CA HIS A 94 -1.11 -1.94 -0.43
C HIS A 94 -0.65 -3.37 -0.77
N GLY A 95 0.54 -3.76 -0.31
CA GLY A 95 1.05 -5.12 -0.47
C GLY A 95 0.22 -6.18 0.25
N TRP A 96 -0.29 -5.86 1.45
CA TRP A 96 -1.23 -6.73 2.15
C TRP A 96 -2.57 -6.89 1.40
N GLN A 97 -3.12 -5.80 0.85
CA GLN A 97 -4.35 -5.84 0.07
C GLN A 97 -4.20 -6.72 -1.17
N TYR A 98 -3.05 -6.62 -1.84
CA TYR A 98 -2.70 -7.47 -2.99
C TYR A 98 -2.64 -8.96 -2.63
N ARG A 99 -1.81 -9.33 -1.64
CA ARG A 99 -1.64 -10.74 -1.23
C ARG A 99 -2.92 -11.42 -0.77
N THR A 100 -3.87 -10.63 -0.28
CA THR A 100 -5.12 -11.15 0.26
C THR A 100 -6.28 -11.11 -0.74
N GLY A 101 -6.02 -10.75 -1.99
CA GLY A 101 -7.04 -10.66 -3.05
C GLY A 101 -8.03 -9.52 -2.86
N ARG A 102 -7.79 -8.61 -1.90
CA ARG A 102 -8.69 -7.49 -1.62
C ARG A 102 -8.73 -6.47 -2.75
N LEU A 103 -7.73 -6.43 -3.63
CA LEU A 103 -7.72 -5.55 -4.82
C LEU A 103 -8.41 -6.15 -6.05
N ALA A 104 -8.77 -7.44 -6.01
CA ALA A 104 -9.35 -8.15 -7.15
C ALA A 104 -10.85 -7.85 -7.32
N ASP A 105 -11.42 -8.24 -8.47
CA ASP A 105 -12.86 -8.15 -8.71
C ASP A 105 -13.64 -9.06 -7.71
N PRO A 106 -14.49 -8.49 -6.84
CA PRO A 106 -15.25 -9.28 -5.89
C PRO A 106 -16.40 -10.08 -6.52
N LEU A 107 -16.85 -9.73 -7.74
CA LEU A 107 -18.07 -10.28 -8.35
C LEU A 107 -17.82 -11.58 -9.11
N GLN A 108 -16.75 -11.69 -9.89
CA GLN A 108 -16.61 -12.78 -10.87
C GLN A 108 -15.58 -13.86 -10.50
N ARG A 109 -14.76 -13.65 -9.46
CA ARG A 109 -13.66 -14.55 -9.03
C ARG A 109 -12.77 -15.09 -10.16
N LYS A 110 -12.69 -14.34 -11.26
CA LYS A 110 -11.88 -14.58 -12.47
C LYS A 110 -11.64 -13.22 -13.13
N GLY A 111 -10.57 -13.08 -13.90
CA GLY A 111 -10.26 -11.80 -14.56
C GLY A 111 -9.34 -10.90 -13.72
N CYS A 112 -9.78 -9.68 -13.43
CA CYS A 112 -8.97 -8.65 -12.77
C CYS A 112 -8.58 -9.04 -11.33
N GLY A 113 -7.27 -9.06 -11.04
CA GLY A 113 -6.68 -9.44 -9.77
C GLY A 113 -6.63 -10.95 -9.50
N TYR A 114 -6.93 -11.79 -10.50
CA TYR A 114 -6.83 -13.25 -10.41
C TYR A 114 -5.85 -13.82 -11.43
N GLU A 115 -5.19 -14.91 -11.06
CA GLU A 115 -4.23 -15.65 -11.92
C GLU A 115 -4.84 -16.12 -13.25
N SER A 116 -6.15 -16.38 -13.28
CA SER A 116 -6.87 -16.81 -14.49
C SER A 116 -7.10 -15.68 -15.50
N GLY A 117 -6.77 -14.44 -15.15
CA GLY A 117 -6.92 -13.26 -15.99
C GLY A 117 -5.71 -12.35 -15.92
N ASP A 118 -5.87 -11.19 -15.30
CA ASP A 118 -4.78 -10.23 -15.09
C ASP A 118 -4.51 -10.10 -13.59
N PRO A 119 -3.46 -10.75 -13.05
CA PRO A 119 -3.15 -10.73 -11.63
C PRO A 119 -2.63 -9.39 -11.12
N LEU A 120 -2.25 -8.45 -12.00
CA LEU A 120 -1.78 -7.11 -11.61
C LEU A 120 -2.88 -6.06 -11.68
N CYS A 121 -3.99 -6.35 -12.36
CA CYS A 121 -5.15 -5.49 -12.42
C CYS A 121 -5.74 -5.27 -11.01
N ILE A 122 -5.99 -4.00 -10.68
CA ILE A 122 -6.74 -3.56 -9.51
C ILE A 122 -8.16 -3.23 -9.95
N SER A 123 -9.14 -3.89 -9.35
CA SER A 123 -10.53 -3.72 -9.74
C SER A 123 -11.16 -2.50 -9.09
N VAL A 124 -11.77 -1.64 -9.88
CA VAL A 124 -12.65 -0.53 -9.43
C VAL A 124 -14.01 -1.04 -8.92
N ASP A 125 -14.27 -2.35 -8.95
CA ASP A 125 -15.36 -2.97 -8.18
C ASP A 125 -14.96 -3.29 -6.73
N SER A 126 -13.66 -3.22 -6.42
CA SER A 126 -13.19 -3.45 -5.05
C SER A 126 -13.28 -2.18 -4.22
N TRP A 127 -14.09 -2.23 -3.16
CA TRP A 127 -14.11 -1.19 -2.14
C TRP A 127 -12.72 -0.90 -1.55
N TRP A 128 -11.89 -1.94 -1.34
CA TRP A 128 -10.53 -1.75 -0.84
C TRP A 128 -9.64 -1.01 -1.83
N ALA A 129 -9.78 -1.30 -3.12
CA ALA A 129 -9.04 -0.64 -4.19
C ALA A 129 -9.41 0.85 -4.30
N ASP A 130 -10.71 1.16 -4.22
CA ASP A 130 -11.26 2.50 -4.28
C ASP A 130 -10.79 3.34 -3.08
N MET A 131 -10.92 2.82 -1.86
CA MET A 131 -10.44 3.50 -0.66
C MET A 131 -8.92 3.73 -0.69
N ASN A 132 -8.17 2.70 -1.10
CA ASN A 132 -6.71 2.80 -1.18
C ASN A 132 -6.23 3.75 -2.28
N TYR A 133 -7.03 4.00 -3.33
CA TYR A 133 -6.71 5.00 -4.35
C TYR A 133 -6.42 6.36 -3.70
N PHE A 134 -7.25 6.80 -2.74
CA PHE A 134 -7.08 8.10 -2.07
C PHE A 134 -5.84 8.14 -1.17
N LEU A 135 -5.47 6.99 -0.58
CA LEU A 135 -4.22 6.83 0.15
C LEU A 135 -3.00 6.64 -0.77
N SER A 136 -3.18 6.59 -2.09
CA SER A 136 -2.12 6.56 -3.09
C SER A 136 -1.98 7.90 -3.79
N ALA A 137 -3.04 8.34 -4.47
CA ALA A 137 -3.04 9.51 -5.33
C ALA A 137 -2.85 10.82 -4.56
N LEU A 138 -3.58 11.01 -3.45
CA LEU A 138 -3.50 12.27 -2.69
C LEU A 138 -2.11 12.50 -2.05
N PRO A 139 -1.52 11.57 -1.28
CA PRO A 139 -0.18 11.77 -0.76
C PRO A 139 0.86 11.97 -1.87
N PHE A 140 0.78 11.19 -2.96
CA PHE A 140 1.74 11.29 -4.05
C PHE A 140 1.66 12.61 -4.79
N LEU A 141 0.45 13.05 -5.17
CA LEU A 141 0.25 14.30 -5.91
C LEU A 141 0.48 15.53 -5.02
N ALA A 142 0.19 15.46 -3.71
CA ALA A 142 0.58 16.52 -2.79
C ALA A 142 2.11 16.60 -2.58
N ALA A 143 2.83 15.49 -2.63
CA ALA A 143 4.30 15.51 -2.64
C ALA A 143 4.86 16.16 -3.91
N VAL A 144 4.19 15.95 -5.04
CA VAL A 144 4.51 16.64 -6.30
C VAL A 144 4.24 18.14 -6.16
N ASP A 145 3.07 18.53 -5.66
CA ASP A 145 2.65 19.93 -5.48
C ASP A 145 3.55 20.71 -4.51
N SER A 146 3.97 20.07 -3.41
CA SER A 146 4.89 20.64 -2.41
C SER A 146 6.36 20.70 -2.88
N GLY A 147 6.67 20.21 -4.07
CA GLY A 147 8.02 20.22 -4.64
C GLY A 147 8.97 19.16 -4.08
N VAL A 148 8.55 18.34 -3.11
CA VAL A 148 9.34 17.23 -2.55
C VAL A 148 9.82 16.26 -3.63
N MET A 149 9.02 16.07 -4.67
CA MET A 149 9.35 15.15 -5.77
C MET A 149 10.40 15.69 -6.75
N GLY A 150 10.66 17.00 -6.75
CA GLY A 150 11.62 17.66 -7.64
C GLY A 150 11.19 17.72 -9.11
N ILE A 151 9.89 17.69 -9.39
CA ILE A 151 9.28 17.86 -10.71
C ILE A 151 8.16 18.89 -10.65
N SER A 152 7.73 19.42 -11.80
CA SER A 152 6.63 20.38 -11.87
C SER A 152 5.27 19.70 -11.65
N SER A 153 4.32 20.44 -11.08
CA SER A 153 3.00 19.93 -10.68
C SER A 153 2.11 19.48 -11.84
N ASP A 154 2.41 19.91 -13.05
CA ASP A 154 1.73 19.54 -14.28
C ASP A 154 2.34 18.33 -15.00
N GLN A 155 3.47 17.79 -14.51
CA GLN A 155 4.22 16.70 -15.14
C GLN A 155 3.76 15.30 -14.75
N VAL A 156 2.72 15.15 -13.92
CA VAL A 156 2.16 13.84 -13.55
C VAL A 156 0.70 13.77 -13.96
N MET A 157 0.34 12.66 -14.61
CA MET A 157 -1.03 12.34 -14.97
C MET A 157 -1.31 10.88 -14.59
N LEU A 158 -2.31 10.68 -13.73
CA LEU A 158 -2.83 9.35 -13.41
C LEU A 158 -3.88 8.96 -14.45
N LEU A 159 -3.90 7.70 -14.86
CA LEU A 159 -4.98 7.20 -15.69
C LEU A 159 -6.26 6.97 -14.86
N PRO A 160 -7.44 7.27 -15.44
CA PRO A 160 -8.70 6.95 -14.81
C PRO A 160 -8.96 5.43 -14.85
N PRO A 161 -9.81 4.92 -13.94
CA PRO A 161 -10.30 3.56 -14.05
C PRO A 161 -11.17 3.36 -15.31
N PRO A 162 -11.47 2.11 -15.71
CA PRO A 162 -12.38 1.84 -16.83
C PRO A 162 -13.81 2.36 -16.63
N LYS A 163 -14.25 2.53 -15.37
CA LYS A 163 -15.58 3.04 -14.99
C LYS A 163 -15.49 3.97 -13.78
N ASP A 164 -16.55 4.72 -13.49
CA ASP A 164 -16.61 5.65 -12.34
C ASP A 164 -15.52 6.73 -12.33
N GLN A 165 -15.01 7.10 -13.51
CA GLN A 165 -13.84 7.98 -13.67
C GLN A 165 -13.97 9.31 -12.93
N THR A 166 -15.17 9.87 -12.88
CA THR A 166 -15.45 11.17 -12.25
C THR A 166 -15.33 11.15 -10.73
N LYS A 167 -15.27 9.97 -10.09
CA LYS A 167 -15.09 9.82 -8.64
C LYS A 167 -13.64 10.04 -8.21
N PHE A 168 -12.68 10.01 -9.15
CA PHE A 168 -11.25 10.02 -8.87
C PHE A 168 -10.60 11.28 -9.43
N CYS A 169 -9.73 11.92 -8.65
CA CYS A 169 -8.86 12.97 -9.15
C CYS A 169 -7.59 12.37 -9.76
N LEU A 170 -7.09 12.94 -10.86
CA LEU A 170 -6.10 12.29 -11.73
C LEU A 170 -4.77 13.07 -11.83
N ASN A 171 -4.73 14.30 -11.37
CA ASN A 171 -3.53 15.15 -11.36
C ASN A 171 -3.66 16.20 -10.25
N VAL A 172 -2.58 16.93 -9.98
CA VAL A 172 -2.53 17.93 -8.90
C VAL A 172 -3.70 18.90 -8.96
N SER A 173 -3.97 19.50 -10.13
CA SER A 173 -5.05 20.48 -10.31
C SER A 173 -6.43 19.89 -10.00
N SER A 174 -6.74 18.71 -10.54
CA SER A 174 -8.01 18.03 -10.26
C SER A 174 -8.15 17.63 -8.78
N CYS A 175 -7.08 17.19 -8.12
CA CYS A 175 -7.13 16.83 -6.71
C CYS A 175 -7.29 18.05 -5.80
N LEU A 176 -6.63 19.16 -6.11
CA LEU A 176 -6.84 20.44 -5.41
C LEU A 176 -8.27 20.94 -5.58
N SER A 177 -8.86 20.78 -6.78
CA SER A 177 -10.24 21.20 -7.03
C SER A 177 -11.27 20.32 -6.32
N SER A 178 -11.07 19.00 -6.32
CA SER A 178 -12.04 18.05 -5.75
C SER A 178 -11.89 17.87 -4.23
N PHE A 179 -10.65 17.94 -3.71
CA PHE A 179 -10.32 17.63 -2.32
C PHE A 179 -9.39 18.69 -1.70
N PRO A 180 -9.75 20.00 -1.74
CA PRO A 180 -8.86 21.08 -1.34
C PRO A 180 -8.37 20.95 0.11
N GLU A 181 -9.26 20.58 1.03
CA GLU A 181 -8.91 20.43 2.45
C GLU A 181 -7.94 19.27 2.70
N THR A 182 -8.12 18.14 2.03
CA THR A 182 -7.23 16.99 2.19
C THR A 182 -5.88 17.20 1.53
N MET A 183 -5.85 17.81 0.34
CA MET A 183 -4.61 18.23 -0.30
C MET A 183 -3.86 19.23 0.59
N SER A 184 -4.56 20.18 1.19
CA SER A 184 -3.96 21.12 2.15
C SER A 184 -3.32 20.41 3.35
N LYS A 185 -3.98 19.41 3.95
CA LYS A 185 -3.41 18.62 5.05
C LYS A 185 -2.17 17.83 4.64
N TRP A 186 -2.16 17.23 3.44
CA TRP A 186 -0.96 16.58 2.91
C TRP A 186 0.17 17.59 2.64
N ASN A 187 -0.15 18.76 2.10
CA ASN A 187 0.82 19.84 1.89
C ASN A 187 1.40 20.33 3.23
N THR A 188 0.58 20.48 4.27
CA THR A 188 1.06 20.80 5.62
C THR A 188 2.02 19.74 6.16
N PHE A 189 1.71 18.45 5.96
CA PHE A 189 2.64 17.38 6.30
C PHE A 189 3.99 17.53 5.58
N TYR A 190 4.00 17.79 4.27
CA TYR A 190 5.25 17.96 3.52
C TYR A 190 6.02 19.24 3.88
N GLN A 191 5.32 20.32 4.21
CA GLN A 191 5.94 21.54 4.73
C GLN A 191 6.67 21.27 6.06
N HIS A 192 6.03 20.54 6.98
CA HIS A 192 6.67 20.13 8.22
C HIS A 192 7.81 19.14 7.98
N LEU A 193 7.69 18.26 7.00
CA LEU A 193 8.77 17.35 6.62
C LEU A 193 10.01 18.11 6.11
N GLN A 194 9.82 19.23 5.43
CA GLN A 194 10.91 20.08 4.94
C GLN A 194 11.49 21.01 6.03
N ASP A 195 10.81 21.16 7.17
CA ASP A 195 11.27 21.98 8.29
C ASP A 195 12.23 21.20 9.21
N PRO A 196 13.51 21.61 9.31
CA PRO A 196 14.50 20.93 10.16
C PRO A 196 14.17 20.93 11.66
N SER A 197 13.23 21.77 12.10
CA SER A 197 12.80 21.86 13.50
C SER A 197 11.67 20.89 13.86
N SER A 198 11.05 20.22 12.87
CA SER A 198 9.96 19.27 13.10
C SER A 198 10.44 18.03 13.84
N SER A 199 9.69 17.64 14.87
CA SER A 199 9.92 16.37 15.58
C SER A 199 9.23 15.19 14.88
N PHE A 200 9.63 13.97 15.23
CA PHE A 200 8.93 12.76 14.78
C PHE A 200 7.43 12.79 15.12
N GLU A 201 7.08 13.24 16.33
CA GLU A 201 5.69 13.34 16.79
C GLU A 201 4.88 14.38 15.99
N ASP A 202 5.50 15.50 15.61
CA ASP A 202 4.85 16.50 14.75
C ASP A 202 4.54 15.90 13.37
N LEU A 203 5.52 15.22 12.77
CA LEU A 203 5.34 14.57 11.47
C LEU A 203 4.25 13.50 11.52
N LEU A 204 4.24 12.68 12.57
CA LEU A 204 3.24 11.64 12.77
C LEU A 204 1.83 12.24 12.91
N LYS A 205 1.69 13.33 13.67
CA LYS A 205 0.42 14.07 13.82
C LYS A 205 -0.11 14.57 12.48
N TYR A 206 0.72 15.23 11.66
CA TYR A 206 0.28 15.77 10.38
C TYR A 206 0.00 14.67 9.35
N LEU A 207 0.81 13.60 9.34
CA LEU A 207 0.57 12.42 8.51
C LEU A 207 -0.81 11.84 8.81
N TRP A 208 -1.14 11.59 10.08
CA TRP A 208 -2.42 11.02 10.47
C TRP A 208 -3.59 11.95 10.18
N ALA A 209 -3.44 13.26 10.37
CA ALA A 209 -4.48 14.22 10.02
C ALA A 209 -4.83 14.17 8.52
N ALA A 210 -3.81 14.07 7.65
CA ALA A 210 -3.99 13.92 6.21
C ALA A 210 -4.59 12.56 5.84
N HIS A 211 -4.06 11.48 6.41
CA HIS A 211 -4.50 10.10 6.19
C HIS A 211 -5.99 9.91 6.54
N VAL A 212 -6.41 10.34 7.74
CA VAL A 212 -7.80 10.23 8.18
C VAL A 212 -8.71 11.07 7.28
N SER A 213 -8.26 12.25 6.86
CA SER A 213 -9.04 13.08 5.93
C SER A 213 -9.22 12.43 4.56
N SER A 214 -8.21 11.71 4.04
CA SER A 214 -8.33 10.95 2.80
C SER A 214 -9.37 9.84 2.91
N LEU A 215 -9.39 9.12 4.04
CA LEU A 215 -10.36 8.06 4.28
C LEU A 215 -11.78 8.57 4.51
N ASP A 216 -11.95 9.70 5.20
CA ASP A 216 -13.26 10.31 5.44
C ASP A 216 -13.96 10.66 4.11
N TYR A 217 -13.25 11.32 3.18
CA TYR A 217 -13.81 11.59 1.85
C TYR A 217 -14.08 10.32 1.05
N ALA A 218 -13.12 9.38 1.00
CA ALA A 218 -13.31 8.14 0.26
C ALA A 218 -14.52 7.36 0.80
N SER A 219 -14.69 7.29 2.12
CA SER A 219 -15.80 6.55 2.73
C SER A 219 -17.17 7.10 2.32
N ARG A 220 -17.29 8.43 2.14
CA ARG A 220 -18.53 9.07 1.67
C ARG A 220 -18.81 8.81 0.19
N ILE A 221 -17.77 8.67 -0.64
CA ILE A 221 -17.92 8.43 -2.08
C ILE A 221 -18.29 6.96 -2.35
N PHE A 222 -17.78 6.03 -1.54
CA PHE A 222 -17.88 4.58 -1.77
C PHE A 222 -18.72 3.85 -0.71
N GLU A 223 -19.69 4.54 -0.10
CA GLU A 223 -20.64 3.94 0.86
C GLU A 223 -21.43 2.78 0.24
N ASP A 224 -21.91 2.95 -1.00
CA ASP A 224 -22.64 1.89 -1.72
C ASP A 224 -21.75 0.67 -2.00
N SER A 225 -20.51 0.89 -2.43
CA SER A 225 -19.53 -0.19 -2.64
C SER A 225 -19.21 -0.93 -1.35
N PHE A 226 -19.21 -0.25 -0.20
CA PHE A 226 -19.02 -0.86 1.11
C PHE A 226 -20.18 -1.80 1.48
N ILE A 227 -21.42 -1.37 1.22
CA ILE A 227 -22.61 -2.19 1.46
C ILE A 227 -22.56 -3.47 0.60
N LEU A 228 -22.19 -3.33 -0.69
CA LEU A 228 -22.02 -4.47 -1.59
C LEU A 228 -20.92 -5.43 -1.10
N PHE A 229 -19.79 -4.88 -0.63
CA PHE A 229 -18.69 -5.65 -0.06
C PHE A 229 -19.12 -6.46 1.18
N ILE A 230 -19.79 -5.83 2.14
CA ILE A 230 -20.31 -6.53 3.34
C ILE A 230 -21.27 -7.64 2.91
N THR A 231 -22.24 -7.33 2.05
CA THR A 231 -23.25 -8.28 1.58
C THR A 231 -22.59 -9.48 0.89
N THR A 232 -21.52 -9.24 0.13
CA THR A 232 -20.73 -10.29 -0.51
C THR A 232 -20.01 -11.16 0.53
N ILE A 233 -19.35 -10.57 1.53
CA ILE A 233 -18.69 -11.33 2.60
C ILE A 233 -19.68 -12.20 3.38
N GLU A 234 -20.83 -11.63 3.76
CA GLU A 234 -21.88 -12.32 4.52
C GLU A 234 -22.45 -13.51 3.74
N ASN A 235 -22.73 -13.33 2.45
CA ASN A 235 -23.27 -14.39 1.59
C ASN A 235 -22.27 -15.53 1.31
N TYR A 236 -20.97 -15.27 1.36
CA TYR A 236 -19.93 -16.29 1.08
C TYR A 236 -19.35 -16.95 2.35
N HIS A 237 -19.93 -16.73 3.54
CA HIS A 237 -19.43 -17.27 4.83
C HIS A 237 -17.93 -17.01 5.08
N LEU A 238 -17.38 -15.90 4.55
CA LEU A 238 -15.96 -15.58 4.67
C LEU A 238 -15.62 -14.88 6.00
N VAL A 239 -16.18 -15.38 7.12
CA VAL A 239 -16.13 -14.91 8.53
C VAL A 239 -17.47 -14.30 9.01
N PRO A 240 -18.03 -14.72 10.16
CA PRO A 240 -19.25 -14.11 10.71
C PRO A 240 -18.94 -12.71 11.27
N LEU A 241 -19.59 -11.69 10.71
CA LEU A 241 -19.55 -10.32 11.23
C LEU A 241 -20.62 -10.14 12.31
N THR A 242 -20.32 -10.53 13.55
CA THR A 242 -21.12 -10.13 14.72
C THR A 242 -20.66 -8.76 15.24
N SER A 243 -20.73 -7.69 14.43
CA SER A 243 -20.69 -6.33 14.98
C SER A 243 -21.16 -5.29 13.97
N THR A 244 -22.10 -4.48 14.45
CA THR A 244 -22.75 -3.33 13.79
C THR A 244 -21.79 -2.34 13.09
N PRO A 245 -22.28 -1.62 12.05
CA PRO A 245 -21.46 -0.80 11.15
C PRO A 245 -20.68 0.35 11.80
N GLN A 246 -21.01 0.75 13.04
CA GLN A 246 -20.25 1.74 13.80
C GLN A 246 -18.90 1.23 14.36
N LYS A 247 -18.63 -0.08 14.29
CA LYS A 247 -17.41 -0.70 14.87
C LYS A 247 -16.35 -1.14 13.85
N PHE A 248 -16.47 -0.78 12.57
CA PHE A 248 -15.42 -1.04 11.57
C PHE A 248 -14.34 0.05 11.51
N PHE A 249 -14.65 1.27 11.93
CA PHE A 249 -13.68 2.37 11.99
C PHE A 249 -12.50 2.19 12.98
N PRO A 250 -12.62 1.52 14.15
CA PRO A 250 -11.51 1.37 15.07
C PRO A 250 -10.54 0.23 14.70
N LEU A 251 -10.77 -0.56 13.64
CA LEU A 251 -9.82 -1.60 13.21
C LEU A 251 -8.69 -1.07 12.31
N LEU A 252 -8.68 0.24 12.01
CA LEU A 252 -7.57 0.95 11.35
C LEU A 252 -6.61 1.61 12.34
N THR A 253 -6.84 1.52 13.66
CA THR A 253 -5.83 1.88 14.65
C THR A 253 -4.90 0.69 14.86
N PHE A 254 -3.79 0.65 14.14
CA PHE A 254 -2.61 -0.04 14.66
C PHE A 254 -2.19 0.73 15.92
N SER A 255 -2.46 0.16 17.09
CA SER A 255 -1.96 0.69 18.35
C SER A 255 -0.43 0.71 18.31
N ALA A 256 0.12 1.86 18.70
CA ALA A 256 1.54 2.12 18.91
C ALA A 256 2.19 1.13 19.89
#